data_AF-A0AAN9FXX3-F1
#
_entry.id   AF-A0AAN9FXX3-F1
#
_cell.length_a   1.000
_cell.length_b   1.000
_cell.length_c   1.000
_cell.angle_alpha   90.00
_cell.angle_beta   90.00
_cell.angle_gamma   90.00
#
_symmetry.space_group_name_H-M   'P 1'
#
loop_
_entity.id
_entity.type
_entity.pdbx_description
1 polymer ?
#
loop_
_entity_poly.entity_id
_entity_poly.type
_entity_poly.pdbx_seq_one_letter_code
_entity_poly.pdbx_strand_id
1 'polypeptide(L)'
;MIFRLEPKVKGLEAADKEPASSAIEELTQEEKARQTTAMFGTKRDNKKKLGGYLYPQFYDYSCPRAQEIVKSILARAVANEPRIAALLLRLHFHDYFELR
;
A
#
# COMPACT_ATOMS: atom_id res chain seq x y z
N MET A 1 12.53 2.66 31.83
CA MET A 1 13.39 1.66 31.16
C MET A 1 13.41 2.01 29.67
N ILE A 2 14.55 2.45 29.16
CA ILE A 2 14.72 2.89 27.77
C ILE A 2 15.24 1.68 26.99
N PHE A 3 14.42 1.10 26.11
CA PHE A 3 14.84 0.02 25.22
C PHE A 3 15.52 0.60 23.98
N ARG A 4 16.85 0.55 23.99
CA ARG A 4 17.69 0.88 22.84
C ARG A 4 17.76 -0.35 21.93
N LEU A 5 17.15 -0.28 20.75
CA LEU A 5 17.19 -1.35 19.75
C LEU A 5 18.31 -1.07 18.75
N GLU A 6 19.28 -1.98 18.63
CA GLU A 6 20.31 -1.92 17.59
C GLU A 6 19.86 -2.66 16.32
N PRO A 7 20.15 -2.14 15.12
CA PRO A 7 19.84 -2.81 13.86
C PRO A 7 20.92 -3.83 13.47
N LYS A 8 20.50 -5.06 13.17
CA LYS A 8 21.38 -6.11 12.59
C LYS A 8 21.27 -6.03 11.06
N VAL A 9 22.27 -5.48 10.38
CA VAL A 9 22.40 -5.54 8.91
C VAL A 9 23.18 -6.79 8.51
N LYS A 10 22.65 -7.57 7.58
CA LYS A 10 23.38 -8.61 6.83
C LYS A 10 23.17 -8.33 5.35
N GLY A 11 24.25 -7.99 4.66
CA GLY A 11 24.30 -7.87 3.20
C GLY A 11 24.78 -9.17 2.56
N LEU A 12 24.36 -9.39 1.31
CA LEU A 12 25.02 -10.30 0.37
C LEU A 12 24.68 -9.88 -1.08
N GLU A 13 25.68 -9.33 -1.76
CA GLU A 13 25.88 -9.33 -3.22
C GLU A 13 26.34 -10.75 -3.66
N ALA A 14 26.35 -11.23 -4.91
CA ALA A 14 25.98 -10.76 -6.25
C ALA A 14 25.87 -12.00 -7.16
N ALA A 15 25.16 -11.83 -8.29
CA ALA A 15 25.41 -12.35 -9.66
C ALA A 15 25.68 -13.86 -9.93
N ASP A 16 24.98 -14.43 -10.93
CA ASP A 16 25.56 -14.69 -12.27
C ASP A 16 24.65 -15.51 -13.22
N LYS A 17 24.58 -15.01 -14.47
CA LYS A 17 24.51 -15.67 -15.80
C LYS A 17 23.25 -16.41 -16.33
N GLU A 18 22.75 -15.85 -17.46
CA GLU A 18 22.03 -16.53 -18.56
C GLU A 18 22.74 -17.81 -19.06
N PRO A 19 21.99 -18.74 -19.69
CA PRO A 19 22.02 -18.80 -21.15
C PRO A 19 20.67 -19.05 -21.83
N ALA A 20 20.60 -18.61 -23.08
CA ALA A 20 19.50 -18.69 -24.03
C ALA A 20 19.16 -20.12 -24.50
N SER A 21 17.89 -20.36 -24.85
CA SER A 21 17.52 -21.05 -26.10
C SER A 21 16.01 -20.94 -26.39
N SER A 22 15.70 -20.25 -27.49
CA SER A 22 14.68 -20.60 -28.50
C SER A 22 13.28 -21.10 -28.07
N ALA A 23 12.28 -20.24 -28.21
CA ALA A 23 11.10 -20.52 -29.03
C ALA A 23 10.39 -19.19 -29.30
N ILE A 24 10.37 -18.77 -30.55
CA ILE A 24 9.53 -17.68 -31.04
C ILE A 24 8.13 -18.28 -31.12
N GLU A 25 7.29 -18.04 -30.11
CA GLU A 25 5.84 -18.14 -30.28
C GLU A 25 5.34 -16.78 -30.75
N GLU A 26 5.14 -16.74 -32.06
CA GLU A 26 4.46 -15.70 -32.81
C GLU A 26 3.01 -15.60 -32.31
N LEU A 27 2.77 -14.76 -31.31
CA LEU A 27 1.45 -14.50 -30.76
C LEU A 27 0.94 -13.15 -31.29
N THR A 28 -0.10 -13.30 -32.12
CA THR A 28 -1.06 -12.37 -32.72
C THR A 28 -0.89 -10.87 -32.44
N GLN A 29 -0.91 -10.08 -33.52
CA GLN A 29 -0.93 -8.61 -33.52
C GLN A 29 -2.13 -7.97 -32.75
N GLU A 30 -3.00 -8.77 -32.15
CA GLU A 30 -4.18 -8.34 -31.40
C GLU A 30 -3.87 -7.96 -29.94
N GLU A 31 -2.75 -8.42 -29.37
CA GLU A 31 -2.34 -8.05 -28.00
C GLU A 31 -1.64 -6.68 -27.92
N LYS A 32 -0.96 -6.25 -29.00
CA LYS A 32 -0.31 -4.92 -29.08
C LYS A 32 -1.31 -3.76 -29.09
N ALA A 33 -2.56 -4.01 -29.49
CA ALA A 33 -3.63 -3.03 -29.46
C ALA A 33 -4.15 -2.72 -28.04
N ARG A 34 -3.89 -3.60 -27.06
CA ARG A 34 -4.25 -3.33 -25.65
C ARG A 34 -3.27 -2.39 -24.95
N GLN A 35 -2.03 -2.27 -25.45
CA GLN A 35 -1.06 -1.32 -24.90
C GLN A 35 -1.33 0.13 -25.33
N THR A 36 -2.02 0.36 -26.45
CA THR A 36 -2.37 1.72 -26.92
C THR A 36 -3.59 2.34 -26.24
N THR A 37 -4.36 1.58 -25.46
CA THR A 37 -5.51 2.12 -24.70
C THR A 37 -5.10 2.76 -23.36
N ALA A 38 -3.80 2.79 -23.02
CA ALA A 38 -3.28 3.40 -21.79
C ALA A 38 -2.97 4.92 -21.89
N MET A 39 -3.36 5.60 -22.97
CA MET A 39 -3.11 7.05 -23.15
C MET A 39 -4.28 7.96 -22.74
N PHE A 40 -5.41 7.42 -22.30
CA PHE A 40 -6.53 8.20 -21.75
C PHE A 40 -6.82 7.80 -20.30
N GLY A 41 -5.80 7.88 -19.45
CA GLY A 41 -5.99 7.97 -18.00
C GLY A 41 -6.74 9.26 -17.68
N THR A 42 -7.89 9.13 -17.00
CA THR A 42 -8.83 10.21 -16.74
C THR A 42 -8.12 11.44 -16.16
N LYS A 43 -8.27 12.58 -16.84
CA LYS A 43 -7.96 13.90 -16.27
C LYS A 43 -8.85 14.02 -15.04
N ARG A 44 -8.33 13.62 -13.87
CA ARG A 44 -9.08 13.70 -12.61
C ARG A 44 -9.18 15.17 -12.29
N ASP A 45 -10.34 15.73 -12.61
CA ASP A 45 -10.72 17.09 -12.22
C ASP A 45 -10.38 17.26 -10.75
N ASN A 46 -9.46 18.18 -10.47
CA ASN A 46 -9.10 18.56 -9.10
C ASN A 46 -10.25 19.41 -8.54
N LYS A 47 -11.42 18.78 -8.37
CA LYS A 47 -12.56 19.32 -7.66
C LYS A 47 -12.13 19.36 -6.20
N LYS A 48 -11.61 20.51 -5.77
CA LYS A 48 -11.51 20.83 -4.34
C LYS A 48 -12.92 20.67 -3.76
N LYS A 49 -13.14 19.53 -3.07
CA LYS A 49 -14.39 19.24 -2.37
C LYS A 49 -14.52 20.28 -1.25
N LEU A 50 -15.50 21.17 -1.41
CA LEU A 50 -15.92 22.12 -0.40
C LEU A 50 -16.92 21.40 0.53
N GLY A 51 -16.57 21.23 1.80
CA GLY A 51 -17.49 20.72 2.84
C GLY A 51 -17.13 19.34 3.42
N GLY A 52 -17.32 19.19 4.73
CA GLY A 52 -16.84 18.10 5.61
C GLY A 52 -17.40 16.70 5.36
N TYR A 53 -17.24 16.18 4.15
CA TYR A 53 -17.61 14.82 3.78
C TYR A 53 -16.39 13.91 3.76
N LEU A 54 -16.50 12.74 4.39
CA LEU A 54 -15.51 11.67 4.33
C LEU A 54 -15.64 10.93 2.99
N TYR A 55 -14.51 10.57 2.38
CA TYR A 55 -14.46 9.73 1.19
C TYR A 55 -13.21 8.84 1.20
N PRO A 56 -13.25 7.64 0.58
CA PRO A 56 -12.18 6.64 0.77
C PRO A 56 -10.80 7.07 0.22
N GLN A 57 -10.78 7.86 -0.85
CA GLN A 57 -9.56 8.30 -1.55
C GLN A 57 -8.95 9.59 -0.97
N PHE A 58 -9.32 9.97 0.26
CA PHE A 58 -8.92 11.24 0.87
C PHE A 58 -7.40 11.47 0.88
N TYR A 59 -6.63 10.40 1.07
CA TYR A 59 -5.17 10.48 1.17
C TYR A 59 -4.42 10.18 -0.13
N ASP A 60 -5.11 9.89 -1.24
CA ASP A 60 -4.47 9.44 -2.49
C ASP A 60 -3.42 10.42 -3.03
N TYR A 61 -3.61 11.73 -2.81
CA TYR A 61 -2.68 12.76 -3.30
C TYR A 61 -1.72 13.28 -2.23
N SER A 62 -2.14 13.35 -0.97
CA SER A 62 -1.33 13.89 0.14
C SER A 62 -0.40 12.84 0.73
N CYS A 63 -0.86 11.60 0.86
CA CYS A 63 -0.08 10.47 1.36
C CYS A 63 -0.59 9.15 0.74
N PRO A 64 -0.16 8.82 -0.48
CA PRO A 64 -0.67 7.65 -1.23
C PRO A 64 -0.46 6.31 -0.50
N ARG A 65 0.56 6.25 0.36
CA ARG A 65 0.92 5.05 1.12
C ARG A 65 0.33 5.01 2.53
N ALA A 66 -0.56 5.94 2.90
CA ALA A 66 -1.10 6.01 4.26
C ALA A 66 -1.72 4.67 4.72
N GLN A 67 -2.55 4.06 3.87
CA GLN A 67 -3.18 2.77 4.14
C GLN A 67 -2.17 1.64 4.33
N GLU A 68 -1.13 1.59 3.49
CA GLU A 68 -0.07 0.58 3.56
C GLU A 68 0.76 0.73 4.84
N ILE A 69 1.14 1.96 5.19
CA ILE A 69 1.92 2.27 6.39
C ILE A 69 1.15 1.80 7.64
N VAL A 70 -0.12 2.18 7.77
CA VAL A 70 -0.96 1.79 8.92
C VAL A 70 -1.09 0.27 9.00
N LYS A 71 -1.35 -0.42 7.88
CA LYS A 71 -1.44 -1.88 7.84
C LYS A 71 -0.13 -2.56 8.27
N SER A 72 1.01 -2.08 7.78
CA SER A 72 2.33 -2.67 8.09
C SER A 72 2.70 -2.55 9.57
N ILE A 73 2.35 -1.44 10.20
CA ILE A 73 2.59 -1.21 11.63
C ILE A 73 1.64 -2.08 12.43
N LEU A 74 0.36 -2.08 12.07
CA LEU A 74 -0.66 -2.86 12.77
C LEU A 74 -0.39 -4.37 12.69
N ALA A 75 -0.02 -4.88 11.52
CA ALA A 75 0.31 -6.30 11.35
C ALA A 75 1.45 -6.73 12.27
N ARG A 76 2.51 -5.93 12.37
CA ARG A 76 3.64 -6.20 13.29
C ARG A 76 3.22 -6.13 14.75
N ALA A 77 2.43 -5.11 15.13
CA ALA A 77 1.97 -4.93 16.50
C ALA A 77 1.07 -6.08 16.95
N VAL A 78 0.10 -6.49 16.11
CA VAL A 78 -0.83 -7.59 16.40
C VAL A 78 -0.12 -8.94 16.39
N ALA A 79 0.85 -9.16 15.50
CA ALA A 79 1.66 -10.38 15.51
C ALA A 79 2.47 -10.53 16.80
N ASN A 80 2.96 -9.42 17.37
CA ASN A 80 3.68 -9.42 18.64
C ASN A 80 2.73 -9.57 19.84
N GLU A 81 1.61 -8.85 19.84
CA GLU A 81 0.59 -8.93 20.89
C GLU A 81 -0.83 -8.92 20.28
N PRO A 82 -1.50 -10.09 20.18
CA PRO A 82 -2.81 -10.20 19.56
C PRO A 82 -3.90 -9.35 20.22
N ARG A 83 -3.76 -9.06 21.52
CA ARG A 83 -4.72 -8.23 22.29
C ARG A 83 -4.80 -6.78 21.77
N ILE A 84 -3.76 -6.27 21.11
CA ILE A 84 -3.74 -4.92 20.54
C ILE A 84 -4.88 -4.72 19.53
N ALA A 85 -5.22 -5.74 18.74
CA ALA A 85 -6.33 -5.64 17.79
C ALA A 85 -7.66 -5.31 18.49
N ALA A 86 -7.96 -6.01 19.59
CA ALA A 86 -9.16 -5.79 20.38
C ALA A 86 -9.14 -4.43 21.09
N LEU A 87 -7.98 -3.98 21.58
CA LEU A 87 -7.83 -2.67 22.21
C LEU A 87 -8.07 -1.52 21.24
N LEU A 88 -7.50 -1.58 20.02
CA LEU A 88 -7.73 -0.57 18.99
C LEU A 88 -9.18 -0.52 18.54
N LEU A 89 -9.83 -1.69 18.43
CA LEU A 89 -11.25 -1.75 18.11
C LEU A 89 -12.10 -1.12 19.21
N ARG A 90 -11.82 -1.45 20.49
CA ARG A 90 -12.51 -0.86 21.63
C ARG A 90 -12.30 0.66 21.69
N LEU A 91 -11.09 1.13 21.45
CA LEU A 91 -10.78 2.56 21.39
C LEU A 91 -11.55 3.26 20.26
N HIS A 92 -11.56 2.69 19.05
CA HIS A 92 -12.29 3.28 17.93
C HIS A 92 -13.79 3.43 18.21
N PHE A 93 -14.41 2.41 18.82
CA PHE A 93 -15.80 2.48 19.21
C PHE A 93 -16.05 3.42 20.40
N HIS A 94 -15.15 3.45 21.38
CA HIS A 94 -15.22 4.36 22.51
C HIS A 94 -15.21 5.82 22.04
N ASP A 95 -14.23 6.20 21.21
CA ASP A 95 -14.14 7.55 20.65
C ASP A 95 -15.38 7.92 19.83
N TYR A 96 -15.96 6.96 19.10
CA TYR A 96 -17.16 7.20 18.29
C TYR A 96 -18.42 7.38 19.14
N PHE A 97 -18.56 6.63 20.24
CA PHE A 97 -19.72 6.70 21.12
C PHE A 97 -19.63 7.84 22.13
N GLU A 98 -18.44 8.22 22.58
CA GLU A 98 -18.25 9.31 23.55
C GLU A 98 -18.32 10.70 22.90
N LEU A 99 -18.10 10.80 21.59
CA LEU A 99 -18.19 12.05 20.84
C LEU A 99 -19.61 12.34 20.29
N ARG A 100 -20.62 11.61 20.76
CA ARG A 100 -22.03 11.73 20.34
C ARG A 100 -22.97 11.77 21.53
#